data_AF-A0A183UKU5-F1
#
_entry.id   AF-A0A183UKU5-F1
#
_cell.length_a   1.000
_cell.length_b   1.000
_cell.length_c   1.000
_cell.angle_alpha   90.00
_cell.angle_beta   90.00
_cell.angle_gamma   90.00
#
_symmetry.space_group_name_H-M   'P 1'
#
loop_
_entity.id
_entity.type
_entity.pdbx_description
1 polymer ?
#
loop_
_entity_poly.entity_id
_entity_poly.type
_entity_poly.pdbx_seq_one_letter_code
_entity_poly.pdbx_strand_id
1 'polypeptide(L)'
;MEEERVPLRFVRYLTAQDQRELARYQSKVAYWQGNLNEHIQHRINVGTNQYREAMNRAFGPGGSFHRAFTGPYWESQHLNTPPPTTLPPLPPELLVEVPVMPFPSPPAFCFR
;
A
#
# COMPACT_ATOMS: atom_id res chain seq x y z
N MET A 1 34.77 45.00 18.97
CA MET A 1 34.22 43.82 19.66
C MET A 1 32.77 43.74 19.25
N GLU A 2 32.47 42.90 18.26
CA GLU A 2 31.08 42.64 17.85
C GLU A 2 30.52 41.60 18.82
N GLU A 3 29.44 41.96 19.48
CA GLU A 3 28.72 41.13 20.43
C GLU A 3 27.92 40.09 19.63
N GLU A 4 28.41 38.85 19.62
CA GLU A 4 27.77 37.70 18.99
C GLU A 4 26.42 37.43 19.69
N ARG A 5 25.32 37.87 19.08
CA ARG A 5 23.97 37.58 19.57
C ARG A 5 23.67 36.11 19.37
N VAL A 6 23.85 35.31 20.43
CA VAL A 6 23.37 33.93 20.48
C VAL A 6 21.87 33.94 20.18
N PRO A 7 21.38 33.23 19.16
CA PRO A 7 19.95 33.19 18.88
C PRO A 7 19.26 32.53 20.07
N LEU A 8 18.42 33.30 20.76
CA LEU A 8 17.54 32.81 21.81
C LEU A 8 16.67 31.71 21.21
N ARG A 9 17.01 30.45 21.52
CA ARG A 9 16.17 29.30 21.20
C ARG A 9 14.91 29.46 22.05
N PHE A 10 13.82 29.92 21.44
CA PHE A 10 12.53 30.09 22.12
C PHE A 10 12.00 28.69 22.51
N VAL A 11 12.38 28.23 23.70
CA VAL A 11 11.82 27.03 24.32
C VAL A 11 10.64 27.49 25.17
N ARG A 12 9.45 27.53 24.57
CA ARG A 12 8.21 27.76 25.31
C ARG A 12 7.70 26.42 25.86
N TYR A 13 7.39 26.38 27.15
CA TYR A 13 6.68 25.25 27.74
C TYR A 13 5.25 25.16 27.16
N LEU A 14 4.86 23.96 26.75
CA LEU A 14 3.50 23.69 26.31
C LEU A 14 2.53 23.92 27.47
N THR A 15 1.52 24.75 27.23
CA THR A 15 0.41 24.93 28.16
C THR A 15 -0.45 23.67 28.18
N ALA A 16 -1.33 23.54 29.18
CA ALA A 16 -2.31 22.45 29.22
C ALA A 16 -3.24 22.46 27.98
N GLN A 17 -3.47 23.61 27.35
CA GLN A 17 -4.21 23.70 26.10
C GLN A 17 -3.38 23.15 24.93
N ASP A 18 -2.12 23.56 24.81
CA ASP A 18 -1.21 23.08 23.75
C ASP A 18 -1.07 21.55 23.80
N GLN A 19 -1.00 20.97 25.01
CA GLN A 19 -0.96 19.51 25.21
C GLN A 19 -2.23 18.81 24.70
N ARG A 20 -3.42 19.39 24.92
CA ARG A 20 -4.68 18.85 24.39
C ARG A 20 -4.76 18.96 22.87
N GLU A 21 -4.30 20.07 22.31
CA GLU A 21 -4.23 20.27 20.86
C GLU A 21 -3.23 19.29 20.21
N LEU A 22 -2.09 19.03 20.87
CA LEU A 22 -1.12 18.03 20.45
C LEU A 22 -1.72 16.62 20.43
N ALA A 23 -2.43 16.21 21.49
CA ALA A 23 -3.07 14.90 21.55
C ALA A 23 -4.12 14.71 20.42
N ARG A 24 -4.91 15.75 20.13
CA ARG A 24 -5.86 15.75 19.00
C ARG A 24 -5.16 15.70 17.65
N TYR A 25 -4.01 16.36 17.51
CA TYR A 25 -3.23 16.28 16.29
C TYR A 25 -2.64 14.88 16.10
N GLN A 26 -2.10 14.27 17.16
CA GLN A 26 -1.57 12.90 17.11
C GLN A 26 -2.63 11.88 16.67
N SER A 27 -3.88 12.01 17.12
CA SER A 27 -4.95 11.11 16.67
C SER A 27 -5.30 11.31 15.19
N LYS A 28 -5.28 12.55 14.68
CA LYS A 28 -5.46 12.83 13.24
C LYS A 28 -4.33 12.23 12.41
N VAL A 29 -3.08 12.33 12.87
CA VAL A 29 -1.92 11.73 12.19
C VAL A 29 -2.01 10.21 12.17
N ALA A 30 -2.38 9.58 13.29
CA ALA A 30 -2.59 8.13 13.34
C ALA A 30 -3.69 7.66 12.37
N TYR A 31 -4.80 8.40 12.30
CA TYR A 31 -5.88 8.12 11.36
C TYR A 31 -5.43 8.26 9.90
N TRP A 32 -4.72 9.35 9.58
CA TRP A 32 -4.13 9.57 8.26
C TRP A 32 -3.16 8.44 7.86
N GLN A 33 -2.28 8.02 8.78
CA GLN A 33 -1.34 6.94 8.52
C GLN A 33 -2.05 5.60 8.27
N GLY A 34 -3.13 5.30 9.00
CA GLY A 34 -3.95 4.12 8.78
C GLY A 34 -4.53 4.07 7.37
N ASN A 35 -5.14 5.17 6.92
CA ASN A 35 -5.67 5.30 5.57
C ASN A 35 -4.58 5.20 4.49
N LEU A 36 -3.40 5.79 4.70
CA LEU A 36 -2.28 5.67 3.77
C LEU A 36 -1.83 4.21 3.61
N ASN A 37 -1.71 3.48 4.72
CA ASN A 37 -1.33 2.06 4.69
C ASN A 37 -2.37 1.22 3.94
N GLU A 38 -3.65 1.48 4.17
CA GLU A 38 -4.75 0.81 3.48
C GLU A 38 -4.72 1.10 1.97
N HIS A 39 -4.53 2.37 1.59
CA HIS A 39 -4.39 2.78 0.19
C HIS A 39 -3.22 2.06 -0.51
N ILE A 40 -2.06 2.01 0.14
CA ILE A 40 -0.88 1.29 -0.38
C ILE A 40 -1.20 -0.20 -0.57
N GLN A 41 -1.81 -0.83 0.43
CA GLN A 41 -2.13 -2.26 0.36
C GLN A 41 -3.10 -2.57 -0.78
N HIS A 42 -4.14 -1.74 -0.98
CA HIS A 42 -5.08 -1.90 -2.07
C HIS A 42 -4.40 -1.76 -3.45
N ARG A 43 -3.48 -0.80 -3.60
CA ARG A 43 -2.67 -0.66 -4.84
C ARG A 43 -1.82 -1.91 -5.10
N ILE A 44 -1.20 -2.48 -4.06
CA ILE A 44 -0.45 -3.74 -4.16
C ILE A 44 -1.38 -4.88 -4.57
N ASN A 45 -2.59 -4.96 -4.01
CA ASN A 45 -3.57 -5.98 -4.34
C ASN A 45 -4.03 -5.88 -5.80
N VAL A 46 -4.26 -4.67 -6.32
CA VAL A 46 -4.57 -4.45 -7.74
C VAL A 46 -3.45 -4.97 -8.65
N GLY A 47 -2.19 -4.61 -8.36
CA GLY A 47 -1.04 -5.12 -9.13
C GLY A 47 -0.90 -6.65 -9.02
N THR A 48 -1.15 -7.21 -7.84
CA THR A 48 -1.16 -8.66 -7.62
C THR A 48 -2.22 -9.35 -8.47
N ASN A 49 -3.43 -8.78 -8.55
CA ASN A 49 -4.49 -9.35 -9.38
C ASN A 49 -4.16 -9.28 -10.87
N GLN A 50 -3.64 -8.16 -11.35
CA GLN A 50 -3.18 -8.04 -12.73
C GLN A 50 -2.11 -9.10 -13.07
N TYR A 51 -1.17 -9.36 -12.15
CA TYR A 51 -0.19 -10.42 -12.31
C TYR A 51 -0.84 -11.81 -12.38
N ARG A 52 -1.77 -12.12 -11.46
CA ARG A 52 -2.49 -13.42 -11.46
C ARG A 52 -3.29 -13.63 -12.75
N GLU A 53 -3.95 -12.59 -13.25
CA GLU A 53 -4.65 -12.63 -14.54
C GLU A 53 -3.71 -12.90 -15.71
N ALA A 54 -2.56 -12.23 -15.76
CA ALA A 54 -1.56 -12.45 -16.80
C ALA A 54 -0.98 -13.87 -16.74
N MET A 55 -0.66 -14.36 -15.54
CA MET A 55 -0.20 -15.73 -15.33
C MET A 55 -1.25 -16.76 -15.74
N ASN A 56 -2.51 -16.57 -15.36
CA ASN A 56 -3.60 -17.48 -15.75
C ASN A 56 -3.83 -17.48 -17.26
N ARG A 57 -3.70 -16.32 -17.92
CA ARG A 57 -3.82 -16.22 -19.39
C ARG A 57 -2.71 -16.98 -20.11
N ALA A 58 -1.50 -17.01 -19.56
CA ALA A 58 -0.36 -17.69 -20.16
C ALA A 58 -0.30 -19.17 -19.77
N PHE A 59 -0.32 -19.46 -18.48
CA PHE A 59 0.01 -20.76 -17.89
C PHE A 59 -1.17 -21.45 -17.22
N GLY A 60 -2.34 -20.80 -17.09
CA GLY A 60 -3.53 -21.44 -16.56
C GLY A 60 -4.12 -22.49 -17.53
N PRO A 61 -5.19 -23.19 -17.12
CA PRO A 61 -5.94 -24.08 -18.00
C PRO A 61 -6.33 -23.38 -19.30
N GLY A 62 -5.94 -23.94 -20.43
CA GLY A 62 -6.21 -23.33 -21.73
C GLY A 62 -5.48 -22.00 -21.98
N GLY A 63 -4.44 -21.68 -21.23
CA GLY A 63 -3.57 -20.52 -21.48
C GLY A 63 -2.72 -20.67 -22.74
N SER A 64 -2.11 -19.59 -23.20
CA SER A 64 -1.33 -19.57 -24.45
C SER A 64 -0.14 -20.55 -24.43
N PHE A 65 0.59 -20.63 -23.31
CA PHE A 65 1.70 -21.57 -23.16
C PHE A 65 1.18 -23.01 -23.11
N HIS A 66 0.12 -23.26 -22.35
CA HIS A 66 -0.50 -24.58 -22.30
C HIS A 66 -0.89 -25.05 -23.71
N ARG A 67 -1.67 -24.26 -24.45
CA ARG A 67 -2.09 -24.61 -25.83
C ARG A 67 -0.92 -24.86 -26.79
N ALA A 68 0.17 -24.11 -26.66
CA ALA A 68 1.32 -24.24 -27.56
C ALA A 68 2.15 -25.50 -27.28
N PHE A 69 2.18 -25.96 -26.03
CA PHE A 69 3.05 -27.06 -25.60
C PHE A 69 2.30 -28.36 -25.33
N THR A 70 0.99 -28.35 -25.07
CA THR A 70 0.18 -29.57 -24.89
C THR A 70 -0.42 -30.03 -26.21
N GLY A 71 0.39 -30.77 -26.98
CA GLY A 71 -0.05 -31.52 -28.16
C GLY A 71 0.10 -33.04 -27.95
N PRO A 72 -0.19 -33.87 -28.98
CA PRO A 72 -0.17 -35.34 -28.88
C PRO A 72 1.17 -35.91 -28.39
N TYR A 73 2.28 -35.26 -28.75
CA TYR A 73 3.62 -35.63 -28.30
C TYR A 73 3.85 -35.34 -26.81
N TRP A 74 3.36 -34.20 -26.30
CA TRP A 74 3.46 -33.84 -24.88
C TRP A 74 2.69 -34.81 -23.99
N GLU A 75 1.47 -35.17 -24.40
CA GLU A 75 0.64 -36.17 -23.70
C GLU A 75 1.33 -37.54 -23.63
N SER A 76 2.09 -37.92 -24.67
CA SER A 76 2.84 -39.18 -24.68
C SER A 76 4.07 -39.20 -23.76
N GLN A 77 4.59 -38.04 -23.36
CA GLN A 77 5.85 -37.91 -22.59
C GLN A 77 5.63 -37.47 -21.13
N HIS A 78 4.49 -36.83 -20.82
CA HIS A 78 4.27 -36.13 -19.53
C HIS A 78 3.06 -36.68 -18.75
N LEU A 79 2.90 -38.02 -18.71
CA LEU A 79 1.85 -38.70 -17.93
C LEU A 79 1.83 -38.34 -16.42
N ASN A 80 2.93 -37.79 -15.89
CA ASN A 80 3.06 -37.41 -14.47
C ASN A 80 3.15 -35.89 -14.23
N THR A 81 2.95 -35.04 -15.24
CA THR A 81 2.95 -33.59 -15.01
C THR A 81 1.58 -33.13 -14.53
N PRO A 82 1.49 -32.41 -13.39
CA PRO A 82 0.22 -31.93 -12.90
C PRO A 82 -0.42 -30.96 -13.91
N PRO A 83 -1.76 -30.98 -14.04
CA PRO A 83 -2.44 -30.05 -14.93
C PRO A 83 -2.18 -28.60 -14.50
N PRO A 84 -2.15 -27.65 -15.45
CA PRO A 84 -1.97 -26.26 -15.10
C PRO A 84 -3.10 -25.80 -14.18
N THR A 85 -2.76 -25.02 -13.15
CA THR A 85 -3.71 -24.50 -12.16
C THR A 85 -3.82 -22.99 -12.29
N THR A 86 -4.97 -22.46 -11.89
CA THR A 86 -5.17 -21.00 -11.82
C THR A 86 -4.70 -20.47 -10.48
N LEU A 87 -4.05 -19.30 -10.50
CA LEU A 87 -3.89 -18.45 -9.34
C LEU A 87 -5.22 -17.69 -9.11
N PRO A 88 -6.00 -17.98 -8.05
CA PRO A 88 -7.29 -17.33 -7.86
C PRO A 88 -7.11 -15.83 -7.62
N PRO A 89 -7.94 -14.95 -8.20
CA PRO A 89 -7.86 -13.52 -7.93
C PRO A 89 -8.18 -13.23 -6.46
N LEU A 90 -7.64 -12.13 -5.94
CA LEU A 90 -8.02 -11.57 -4.66
C LEU A 90 -9.50 -11.11 -4.69
N PRO A 91 -10.22 -11.21 -3.56
CA PRO A 91 -11.59 -10.73 -3.43
C PRO A 91 -11.74 -9.25 -3.83
N PRO A 92 -12.89 -8.84 -4.42
CA PRO A 92 -13.12 -7.45 -4.86
C PRO A 92 -12.98 -6.41 -3.75
N GLU A 93 -13.32 -6.78 -2.51
CA GLU A 93 -13.27 -5.91 -1.34
C GLU A 93 -11.84 -5.42 -1.07
N LEU A 94 -10.83 -6.23 -1.41
CA LEU A 94 -9.42 -5.91 -1.26
C LEU A 94 -8.85 -5.03 -2.39
N LEU A 95 -9.67 -4.69 -3.38
CA LEU A 95 -9.29 -3.93 -4.57
C LEU A 95 -9.96 -2.56 -4.64
N VAL A 96 -10.90 -2.28 -3.73
CA VAL A 96 -11.66 -1.02 -3.71
C VAL A 96 -10.70 0.16 -3.57
N GLU A 97 -10.92 1.24 -4.29
CA GLU A 97 -10.06 2.41 -4.16
C GLU A 97 -10.26 3.08 -2.79
N VAL A 98 -9.18 3.19 -2.02
CA VAL A 98 -9.17 3.94 -0.78
C VAL A 98 -8.85 5.40 -1.11
N PRO A 99 -9.71 6.37 -0.74
CA PRO A 99 -9.45 7.78 -1.04
C PRO A 99 -8.22 8.27 -0.28
N VAL A 100 -7.37 9.06 -0.95
CA VAL A 100 -6.20 9.69 -0.35
C VAL A 100 -6.63 10.86 0.51
N MET A 101 -6.24 10.85 1.79
CA MET A 101 -6.47 11.98 2.69
C MET A 101 -5.26 12.93 2.72
N PRO A 102 -5.48 14.26 2.79
CA PRO A 102 -4.40 15.21 2.98
C PRO A 102 -3.75 15.03 4.34
N PHE A 103 -2.45 15.31 4.44
CA PHE A 103 -1.74 15.30 5.71
C PHE A 103 -2.32 16.35 6.67
N PRO A 104 -2.58 16.02 7.95
CA PRO A 104 -3.17 16.98 8.89
C PRO A 104 -2.29 18.21 9.10
N SER A 105 -2.88 19.40 9.14
CA SER A 105 -2.14 20.61 9.51
C SER A 105 -1.67 20.54 10.97
N PRO A 106 -0.44 20.97 11.27
CA PRO A 106 0.07 20.96 12.64
C PRO A 106 -0.65 21.99 13.53
N PRO A 107 -0.61 21.82 14.86
CA PRO A 107 -1.22 22.75 15.81
C PRO A 107 -0.71 24.18 15.65
N ALA A 108 -1.56 25.16 15.98
CA ALA A 108 -1.24 26.58 15.81
C ALA A 108 -0.02 27.03 16.63
N PHE A 109 0.22 26.42 17.80
CA PHE A 109 1.37 26.73 18.64
C PHE A 109 2.72 26.33 18.01
N CYS A 110 2.73 25.48 16.98
CA CYS A 110 3.96 25.15 16.24
C CYS A 110 4.48 26.32 15.38
N PHE A 111 3.67 27.36 15.20
CA PHE A 111 3.98 28.53 14.37
C PHE A 111 4.15 29.82 15.17
N ARG A 112 4.11 29.76 16.51
CA ARG A 112 4.19 30.89 17.42
C ARG A 112 5.45 30.82 18.26
#